data_AF-A0A9Q3VXD7-F1
#
_entry.id   AF-A0A9Q3VXD7-F1
#
_cell.length_a   1.000
_cell.length_b   1.000
_cell.length_c   1.000
_cell.angle_alpha   90.00
_cell.angle_beta   90.00
_cell.angle_gamma   90.00
#
_symmetry.space_group_name_H-M   'P 1'
#
loop_
_entity.id
_entity.type
_entity.pdbx_description
1 polymer ?
#
loop_
_entity_poly.entity_id
_entity_poly.type
_entity_poly.pdbx_seq_one_letter_code
_entity_poly.pdbx_strand_id
1 'polypeptide(L)'
;METSLRNRKVRGAEALAAAALDAAERQHTALPGEKITAQVIHALAKEVLDLSEEIAETDKLIEARFRAHDLAEVIGSMPGIGPPLGAEFLAATAGDLSRFGTPDRLASLAGIVPISTTVPTSPFPWPIT
;
A
#
# COMPACT_ATOMS: atom_id res chain seq x y z
N MET A 1 13.96 17.88 -19.11
CA MET A 1 13.30 16.60 -18.79
C MET A 1 13.80 16.02 -17.46
N GLU A 2 15.10 15.80 -17.30
CA GLU A 2 15.71 15.29 -16.06
C GLU A 2 15.28 16.04 -14.78
N THR A 3 15.34 17.37 -14.77
CA THR A 3 14.93 18.20 -13.62
C THR A 3 13.49 17.91 -13.18
N SER A 4 12.57 17.70 -14.12
CA SER A 4 11.18 17.35 -13.83
C SER A 4 11.07 15.95 -13.20
N LEU A 5 11.83 14.98 -13.70
CA LEU A 5 11.88 13.62 -13.15
C LEU A 5 12.50 13.60 -11.74
N ARG A 6 13.52 14.43 -11.48
CA ARG A 6 14.11 14.60 -10.14
C ARG A 6 13.11 15.21 -9.16
N ASN A 7 12.38 16.24 -9.57
CA ASN A 7 11.33 16.85 -8.74
C ASN A 7 10.24 15.84 -8.37
N ARG A 8 9.96 14.88 -9.26
CA ARG A 8 9.03 13.76 -9.02
C ARG A 8 9.69 12.56 -8.31
N LYS A 9 10.92 12.70 -7.81
CA LYS A 9 11.69 11.67 -7.09
C LYS A 9 11.84 10.35 -7.85
N VAL A 10 11.86 10.41 -9.18
CA VAL A 10 12.06 9.23 -10.03
C VAL A 10 13.48 8.71 -9.84
N ARG A 11 13.61 7.43 -9.48
CA ARG A 11 14.90 6.75 -9.34
C ARG A 11 15.58 6.68 -10.70
N GLY A 12 16.85 7.08 -10.78
CA GLY A 12 17.60 7.09 -12.04
C GLY A 12 17.11 8.13 -13.06
N ALA A 13 16.61 9.28 -12.60
CA ALA A 13 16.02 10.33 -13.43
C ALA A 13 16.88 10.75 -14.64
N GLU A 14 18.20 10.82 -14.47
CA GLU A 14 19.16 11.16 -15.52
C GLU A 14 19.22 10.07 -16.61
N ALA A 15 19.45 8.82 -16.21
CA ALA A 15 19.49 7.68 -17.12
C ALA A 15 18.16 7.52 -17.88
N LEU A 16 17.04 7.72 -17.20
CA LEU A 16 15.72 7.67 -17.83
C LEU A 16 15.50 8.82 -18.82
N ALA A 17 15.91 10.05 -18.48
CA ALA A 17 15.82 11.18 -19.39
C ALA A 17 16.66 10.97 -20.65
N ALA A 18 17.89 10.48 -20.48
CA ALA A 18 18.78 10.17 -21.59
C ALA A 18 18.18 9.09 -22.50
N ALA A 19 17.70 7.98 -21.93
CA ALA A 19 17.07 6.90 -22.69
C ALA A 19 15.82 7.35 -23.45
N ALA A 20 15.01 8.23 -22.86
CA ALA A 20 13.82 8.74 -23.51
C ALA A 20 14.12 9.68 -24.69
N LEU A 21 15.12 10.57 -24.54
CA LEU A 21 15.57 11.45 -25.62
C LEU A 21 16.17 10.64 -26.77
N ASP A 22 17.03 9.69 -26.45
CA ASP A 22 17.68 8.79 -27.40
C ASP A 22 16.66 7.89 -28.14
N ALA A 23 15.58 7.47 -27.48
CA ALA A 23 14.46 6.78 -28.13
C ALA A 23 13.67 7.71 -29.07
N ALA A 24 13.39 8.94 -28.64
CA ALA A 24 12.67 9.92 -29.46
C ALA A 24 13.46 10.31 -30.71
N GLU A 25 14.79 10.46 -30.60
CA GLU A 25 15.66 10.76 -31.74
C GLU A 25 15.70 9.64 -32.78
N ARG A 26 15.58 8.36 -32.36
CA ARG A 26 15.53 7.21 -33.27
C ARG A 26 14.18 7.00 -33.95
N GLN A 27 13.12 7.68 -33.51
CA GLN A 27 11.80 7.55 -34.11
C GLN A 27 11.73 8.38 -35.41
N HIS A 28 11.94 7.72 -36.55
CA HIS A 28 11.90 8.34 -37.88
C HIS A 28 10.67 7.97 -38.72
N THR A 29 9.86 7.02 -38.26
CA THR A 29 8.69 6.53 -39.00
C THR A 29 7.46 7.34 -38.63
N ALA A 30 6.96 8.14 -39.58
CA ALA A 30 5.67 8.82 -39.45
C ALA A 30 4.53 7.87 -39.80
N LEU A 31 3.51 7.78 -38.94
CA LEU A 31 2.32 6.96 -39.17
C LEU A 31 1.10 7.84 -39.50
N PRO A 32 0.21 7.39 -40.41
CA PRO A 32 -1.09 8.04 -40.58
C PRO A 32 -1.85 8.12 -39.24
N GLY A 33 -2.25 9.32 -38.84
CA GLY A 33 -3.01 9.54 -37.59
C GLY A 33 -2.17 9.73 -36.32
N GLU A 34 -0.84 9.63 -36.38
CA GLU A 34 0.06 9.75 -35.22
C GLU A 34 -0.21 11.01 -34.37
N LYS A 35 -0.47 12.16 -35.01
CA LYS A 35 -0.79 13.41 -34.31
C LYS A 35 -2.07 13.32 -33.47
N ILE A 36 -3.12 12.67 -33.99
CA ILE A 36 -4.38 12.50 -33.27
C ILE A 36 -4.18 11.53 -32.11
N THR A 37 -3.50 10.40 -32.37
CA THR A 37 -3.16 9.43 -31.33
C THR A 37 -2.32 10.05 -30.22
N ALA A 38 -1.33 10.88 -30.55
CA ALA A 38 -0.51 11.59 -29.58
C ALA A 38 -1.34 12.55 -28.70
N GLN A 39 -2.34 13.22 -29.27
CA GLN A 39 -3.26 14.07 -28.50
C GLN A 39 -4.10 13.25 -27.52
N VAL A 40 -4.62 12.09 -27.94
CA VAL A 40 -5.38 11.19 -27.05
C VAL A 40 -4.50 10.66 -25.92
N ILE A 41 -3.30 10.16 -26.24
CA ILE A 41 -2.34 9.67 -25.24
C ILE A 41 -1.97 10.79 -24.27
N HIS A 42 -1.76 12.01 -24.76
CA HIS A 42 -1.45 13.16 -23.90
C HIS A 42 -2.59 13.48 -22.93
N ALA A 43 -3.84 13.45 -23.40
CA ALA A 43 -5.01 13.67 -22.55
C ALA A 43 -5.12 12.60 -21.46
N LEU A 44 -5.01 11.32 -21.81
CA LEU A 44 -5.05 10.22 -20.84
C LEU A 44 -3.89 10.28 -19.84
N ALA A 45 -2.68 10.60 -20.30
CA ALA A 45 -1.53 10.76 -19.42
C ALA A 45 -1.75 11.88 -18.41
N LYS A 46 -2.39 12.98 -18.82
CA LYS A 46 -2.76 14.06 -17.91
C LYS A 46 -3.78 13.59 -16.87
N GLU A 47 -4.83 12.89 -17.27
CA GLU A 47 -5.84 12.35 -16.35
C GLU A 47 -5.22 11.42 -15.29
N VAL A 48 -4.28 10.55 -15.68
CA VAL A 48 -3.56 9.68 -14.74
C VAL A 48 -2.72 10.49 -13.74
N LEU A 49 -2.09 11.57 -14.19
CA LEU A 49 -1.32 12.45 -13.30
C LEU A 49 -2.24 13.18 -12.32
N ASP A 50 -3.36 13.69 -12.78
CA ASP A 50 -4.36 14.39 -11.95
C ASP A 50 -4.93 13.41 -10.90
N LEU A 51 -5.28 12.18 -11.29
CA LEU A 51 -5.73 11.14 -10.36
C LEU A 51 -4.66 10.75 -9.33
N SER A 52 -3.39 10.74 -9.74
CA SER A 52 -2.28 10.45 -8.83
C SER A 52 -2.16 11.52 -7.73
N GLU A 53 -2.46 12.77 -8.06
CA GLU A 53 -2.48 13.87 -7.09
C GLU A 53 -3.71 13.75 -6.16
N GLU A 54 -4.88 13.42 -6.70
CA GLU A 54 -6.08 13.19 -5.90
C GLU A 54 -5.93 12.03 -4.90
N ILE A 55 -5.27 10.93 -5.31
CA ILE A 55 -4.92 9.83 -4.41
C ILE A 55 -4.01 10.33 -3.29
N ALA A 56 -2.96 11.10 -3.63
CA ALA A 56 -2.02 11.60 -2.64
C ALA A 56 -2.67 12.55 -1.62
N GLU A 57 -3.62 13.40 -2.05
CA GLU A 57 -4.38 14.23 -1.13
C GLU A 57 -5.35 13.42 -0.27
N THR A 58 -5.99 12.40 -0.86
CA THR A 58 -6.86 11.48 -0.11
C THR A 58 -6.09 10.72 0.96
N ASP A 59 -4.88 10.23 0.65
CA ASP A 59 -3.99 9.56 1.60
C ASP A 59 -3.66 10.47 2.80
N LYS A 60 -3.41 11.76 2.56
CA LYS A 60 -3.17 12.74 3.63
C LYS A 60 -4.41 12.92 4.51
N LEU A 61 -5.60 12.98 3.92
CA LEU A 61 -6.85 13.10 4.65
C LEU A 61 -7.12 11.84 5.51
N ILE A 62 -6.84 10.65 4.96
CA ILE A 62 -6.94 9.38 5.67
C ILE A 62 -5.98 9.36 6.85
N GLU A 63 -4.70 9.71 6.64
CA GLU A 63 -3.71 9.76 7.72
C GLU A 63 -4.13 10.75 8.80
N ALA A 64 -4.53 11.97 8.44
CA ALA A 64 -4.99 12.97 9.41
C ALA A 64 -6.19 12.45 10.23
N ARG A 65 -7.15 11.80 9.58
CA ARG A 65 -8.33 11.23 10.25
C ARG A 65 -7.96 10.08 11.18
N PHE A 66 -7.02 9.22 10.79
CA PHE A 66 -6.48 8.15 11.62
C PHE A 66 -5.79 8.72 12.85
N ARG A 67 -4.89 9.70 12.69
CA ARG A 67 -4.15 10.32 13.79
C ARG A 67 -5.04 11.00 14.83
N ALA A 68 -6.24 11.44 14.44
CA ALA A 68 -7.24 12.01 15.33
C ALA A 68 -8.08 10.96 16.11
N HIS A 69 -7.87 9.66 15.89
CA HIS A 69 -8.61 8.60 16.58
C HIS A 69 -7.94 8.20 17.90
N ASP A 70 -8.72 7.91 18.94
CA ASP A 70 -8.21 7.59 20.28
C ASP A 70 -7.26 6.38 20.31
N LEU A 71 -7.50 5.40 19.45
CA LEU A 71 -6.66 4.19 19.32
C LEU A 71 -5.42 4.36 18.43
N ALA A 72 -5.19 5.54 17.82
CA ALA A 72 -4.16 5.71 16.80
C ALA A 72 -2.73 5.44 17.30
N GLU A 73 -2.42 5.86 18.52
CA GLU A 73 -1.11 5.63 19.14
C GLU A 73 -0.87 4.14 19.41
N VAL A 74 -1.88 3.45 19.93
CA VAL A 74 -1.81 2.00 20.22
C VAL A 74 -1.62 1.21 18.93
N ILE A 75 -2.45 1.48 17.92
CA ILE A 75 -2.37 0.79 16.62
C ILE A 75 -1.05 1.11 15.91
N GLY A 76 -0.61 2.38 15.92
CA GLY A 76 0.65 2.79 15.29
C GLY A 76 1.92 2.30 16.01
N SER A 77 1.81 1.80 17.23
CA SER A 77 2.93 1.18 17.95
C SER A 77 3.28 -0.23 17.43
N MET A 78 2.36 -0.85 16.69
CA MET A 78 2.58 -2.19 16.14
C MET A 78 3.60 -2.17 15.00
N PRO A 79 4.61 -3.05 15.01
CA PRO A 79 5.62 -3.08 13.95
C PRO A 79 4.98 -3.39 12.59
N GLY A 80 5.31 -2.57 11.59
CA GLY A 80 4.75 -2.69 10.23
C GLY A 80 3.39 -2.04 10.02
N ILE A 81 2.76 -1.48 11.06
CA ILE A 81 1.48 -0.77 10.95
C ILE A 81 1.74 0.73 10.78
N GLY A 82 1.80 1.18 9.53
CA GLY A 82 1.82 2.60 9.18
C GLY A 82 0.42 3.24 9.21
N PRO A 83 0.31 4.58 9.10
CA PRO A 83 -0.97 5.29 9.17
C PRO A 83 -2.06 4.79 8.21
N PRO A 84 -1.77 4.47 6.93
CA PRO A 84 -2.79 3.92 6.02
C PRO A 84 -3.34 2.58 6.50
N LEU A 85 -2.45 1.68 6.93
CA LEU A 85 -2.83 0.35 7.41
C LEU A 85 -3.54 0.41 8.77
N GLY A 86 -3.16 1.36 9.62
CA GLY A 86 -3.88 1.64 10.87
C GLY A 86 -5.28 2.19 10.63
N ALA A 87 -5.47 3.04 9.62
CA ALA A 87 -6.78 3.53 9.20
C ALA A 87 -7.66 2.40 8.67
N GLU A 88 -7.10 1.51 7.84
CA GLU A 88 -7.77 0.31 7.34
C GLU A 88 -8.19 -0.62 8.49
N PHE A 89 -7.31 -0.83 9.46
CA PHE A 89 -7.60 -1.62 10.65
C PHE A 89 -8.77 -1.03 11.45
N LEU A 90 -8.81 0.29 11.65
CA LEU A 90 -9.95 0.96 12.27
C LEU A 90 -11.22 0.77 11.45
N ALA A 91 -11.17 0.91 10.13
CA ALA A 91 -12.33 0.70 9.27
C ALA A 91 -12.86 -0.74 9.36
N ALA A 92 -11.97 -1.74 9.31
CA ALA A 92 -12.32 -3.16 9.41
C ALA A 92 -12.93 -3.53 10.77
N THR A 93 -12.52 -2.84 11.84
CA THR A 93 -13.02 -3.04 13.20
C THR A 93 -14.18 -2.10 13.56
N ALA A 94 -14.63 -1.27 12.61
CA ALA A 94 -15.59 -0.18 12.83
C ALA A 94 -15.17 0.82 13.94
N GLY A 95 -13.87 0.93 14.21
CA GLY A 95 -13.29 1.79 15.23
C GLY A 95 -13.52 1.32 16.67
N ASP A 96 -14.13 0.14 16.86
CA ASP A 96 -14.55 -0.36 18.17
C ASP A 96 -14.13 -1.82 18.36
N LEU A 97 -13.04 -2.00 19.11
CA LEU A 97 -12.49 -3.32 19.43
C LEU A 97 -13.35 -4.08 20.45
N SER A 98 -14.28 -3.43 21.15
CA SER A 98 -15.17 -4.10 22.11
C SER A 98 -16.10 -5.10 21.43
N ARG A 99 -16.38 -4.92 20.13
CA ARG A 99 -17.15 -5.85 19.29
C ARG A 99 -16.58 -7.27 19.24
N PHE A 100 -15.27 -7.43 19.44
CA PHE A 100 -14.64 -8.75 19.47
C PHE A 100 -14.85 -9.46 20.81
N GLY A 101 -15.20 -8.75 21.88
CA GLY A 101 -15.43 -9.27 23.23
C GLY A 101 -14.15 -9.72 23.95
N THR A 102 -13.22 -10.39 23.24
CA THR A 102 -11.92 -10.79 23.77
C THR A 102 -10.80 -10.56 22.73
N PRO A 103 -9.56 -10.29 23.18
CA PRO A 103 -8.40 -10.20 22.28
C PRO A 103 -8.18 -11.46 21.44
N ASP A 104 -8.47 -12.65 21.99
CA ASP A 104 -8.31 -13.94 21.28
C ASP A 104 -9.21 -14.02 20.04
N ARG A 105 -10.40 -13.43 20.08
CA ARG A 105 -11.32 -13.40 18.93
C ARG A 105 -10.84 -12.46 17.85
N LEU A 106 -10.24 -11.32 18.21
CA LEU A 106 -9.57 -10.44 17.27
C LEU A 106 -8.35 -11.13 16.64
N ALA A 107 -7.52 -11.79 17.46
CA ALA A 107 -6.40 -12.58 16.98
C ALA A 107 -6.85 -13.69 16.02
N SER A 108 -8.02 -14.31 16.27
CA SER A 108 -8.59 -15.33 15.40
C SER A 108 -9.02 -14.77 14.05
N LEU A 109 -9.61 -13.58 14.01
CA LEU A 109 -9.92 -12.89 12.75
C LEU A 109 -8.64 -12.56 11.97
N ALA A 110 -7.61 -12.09 12.68
CA ALA A 110 -6.33 -11.72 12.09
C ALA A 110 -5.46 -12.93 11.68
N GLY A 111 -5.88 -14.17 11.99
CA GLY A 111 -5.13 -15.38 11.66
C GLY A 111 -3.84 -15.56 12.47
N ILE A 112 -3.73 -14.93 13.65
CA ILE A 112 -2.53 -14.91 14.51
C ILE A 112 -2.71 -15.64 15.84
N VAL A 113 -3.76 -16.45 15.99
CA VAL A 113 -3.98 -17.26 17.22
C VAL A 113 -2.91 -18.35 17.32
N PRO A 114 -2.28 -18.54 18.49
CA PRO A 114 -1.34 -19.63 18.69
C PRO A 114 -2.03 -20.99 18.52
N ILE A 115 -1.39 -21.89 17.79
CA ILE A 115 -1.76 -23.31 17.76
C ILE A 115 -1.47 -23.93 19.13
N SER A 116 -2.48 -24.56 19.76
CA SER A 116 -2.25 -25.25 21.03
C SER A 116 -1.43 -26.51 20.81
N THR A 117 -0.14 -26.48 21.16
CA THR A 117 0.70 -27.68 21.23
C THR A 117 0.63 -28.31 22.62
N THR A 118 -0.56 -28.55 23.15
CA THR A 118 -0.70 -29.47 24.28
C THR A 118 -0.82 -30.88 23.71
N VAL A 119 0.32 -31.56 23.58
CA VAL A 119 0.31 -33.03 23.48
C VAL A 119 -0.35 -33.53 24.76
N PRO A 120 -1.42 -34.35 24.70
CA PRO A 120 -1.94 -34.94 25.91
C PRO A 120 -0.82 -35.79 26.52
N THR A 121 -0.33 -35.38 27.69
CA THR A 121 0.45 -36.26 28.55
C THR A 121 -0.46 -37.41 28.96
N SER A 122 -0.42 -38.50 28.20
CA SER A 122 -1.12 -39.72 28.59
C SER A 122 -0.51 -40.19 29.93
N PRO A 123 -1.32 -40.52 30.94
CA PRO A 123 -0.82 -40.97 32.25
C PRO A 123 -0.48 -42.47 32.27
N PHE A 124 -0.23 -43.10 31.11
CA PHE A 124 -0.15 -44.56 31.07
C PHE A 124 1.24 -45.09 31.46
N PRO A 125 1.35 -46.04 32.42
CA PRO A 125 2.62 -46.40 33.02
C PRO A 125 3.08 -47.81 32.63
N TRP A 126 3.46 -48.10 31.38
CA TRP A 126 4.22 -49.34 31.12
C TRP A 126 5.28 -49.17 30.03
N PRO A 127 6.45 -49.82 30.16
CA PRO A 127 7.52 -49.74 29.18
C PRO A 127 7.28 -50.72 28.02
N ILE A 128 7.57 -50.29 26.80
CA ILE A 128 7.64 -51.17 25.63
C ILE A 128 9.08 -51.71 25.59
N THR A 129 9.25 -53.01 25.82
CA THR A 129 10.44 -53.78 25.42
C THR A 129 10.59 -53.79 23.92
#